data_AF-A0A732EJW3-F1
#
_entry.id   AF-A0A732EJW3-F1
#
_cell.length_a   1.000
_cell.length_b   1.000
_cell.length_c   1.000
_cell.angle_alpha   90.00
_cell.angle_beta   90.00
_cell.angle_gamma   90.00
#
_symmetry.space_group_name_H-M   'P 1'
#
loop_
_entity.id
_entity.type
_entity.pdbx_description
1 polymer ?
#
loop_
_entity_poly.entity_id
_entity_poly.type
_entity_poly.pdbx_seq_one_letter_code
_entity_poly.pdbx_strand_id
1 'polypeptide(L)' 'KFLEILSSNARNNLNEWENKDLPSYFESMASWVEDMDGYYLNQKLPAPENVNWTFIADILMAARVYE' A
#
# COMPACT_ATOMS: atom_id res chain seq x y z
N LYS A 1 -0.19 -5.84 13.29
CA LYS A 1 0.95 -6.71 12.90
C LYS A 1 1.59 -6.37 11.55
N PHE A 2 0.92 -6.45 10.41
CA PHE A 2 1.61 -6.22 9.12
C PHE A 2 2.11 -4.77 8.96
N LEU A 3 1.30 -3.76 9.30
CA LEU A 3 1.72 -2.34 9.25
C LEU A 3 2.87 -2.03 10.20
N GLU A 4 2.92 -2.67 11.38
CA GLU A 4 4.04 -2.54 12.32
C GLU A 4 5.33 -3.12 11.76
N ILE A 5 5.24 -4.29 11.10
CA ILE A 5 6.38 -4.92 10.42
C ILE A 5 6.87 -4.03 9.28
N LEU A 6 5.96 -3.52 8.46
CA LEU A 6 6.27 -2.65 7.34
C LEU A 6 6.90 -1.33 7.81
N SER A 7 6.35 -0.71 8.86
CA SER A 7 6.92 0.48 9.49
C SER A 7 8.31 0.22 10.06
N SER A 8 8.51 -0.91 10.74
CA SER A 8 9.83 -1.30 11.26
C SER A 8 10.85 -1.54 10.16
N ASN A 9 10.45 -2.21 9.06
CA ASN A 9 11.33 -2.42 7.92
C ASN A 9 11.70 -1.10 7.24
N ALA A 10 10.73 -0.21 7.01
CA ALA A 10 10.98 1.13 6.46
C ALA A 10 11.95 1.94 7.34
N ARG A 11 11.82 1.87 8.67
CA ARG A 11 12.73 2.57 9.59
C ARG A 11 14.17 2.06 9.53
N ASN A 12 14.35 0.75 9.36
CA ASN A 12 15.67 0.12 9.48
C ASN A 12 16.38 -0.06 8.14
N ASN A 13 15.63 -0.17 7.03
CA ASN A 13 16.16 -0.54 5.70
C ASN A 13 15.64 0.38 4.58
N LEU A 14 15.40 1.67 4.86
CA LEU A 14 14.85 2.62 3.87
C LEU A 14 15.68 2.71 2.57
N ASN A 15 16.97 2.42 2.64
CA ASN A 15 17.87 2.38 1.49
C ASN A 15 17.49 1.30 0.46
N GLU A 16 16.83 0.24 0.89
CA GLU A 16 16.33 -0.86 0.02
C GLU A 16 14.99 -0.53 -0.64
N TRP A 17 14.33 0.56 -0.24
CA TRP A 17 13.04 0.96 -0.77
C TRP A 17 13.23 1.87 -1.99
N GLU A 18 12.44 1.68 -3.04
CA GLU A 18 12.43 2.58 -4.20
C GLU A 18 11.82 3.94 -3.82
N ASN A 19 10.65 3.91 -3.17
CA ASN A 19 9.89 5.08 -2.75
C ASN A 19 10.20 5.42 -1.29
N LYS A 20 11.11 6.38 -1.09
CA LYS A 20 11.74 6.66 0.21
C LYS A 20 11.05 7.77 1.01
N ASP A 21 10.06 8.43 0.44
CA ASP A 21 9.26 9.44 1.11
C ASP A 21 7.76 9.13 1.01
N LEU A 22 6.98 9.80 1.85
CA LEU A 22 5.56 9.53 1.99
C LEU A 22 4.77 9.84 0.70
N PRO A 23 5.00 10.97 0.00
CA PRO A 23 4.35 11.24 -1.29
C PRO A 23 4.65 10.18 -2.37
N SER A 24 5.92 9.87 -2.65
CA SER A 24 6.30 8.86 -3.66
C SER A 24 5.75 7.47 -3.34
N TYR A 25 5.68 7.13 -2.05
CA TYR A 25 5.10 5.86 -1.61
C TYR A 25 3.60 5.78 -1.90
N PHE A 26 2.85 6.86 -1.64
CA PHE A 26 1.42 6.92 -1.96
C PHE A 26 1.14 6.99 -3.47
N GLU A 27 1.96 7.72 -4.23
CA GLU A 27 1.86 7.73 -5.70
C GLU A 27 2.05 6.33 -6.28
N SER A 28 3.07 5.61 -5.82
CA SER A 28 3.30 4.23 -6.24
C SER A 28 2.19 3.26 -5.80
N MET A 29 1.59 3.48 -4.63
CA MET A 29 0.43 2.72 -4.18
C MET A 29 -0.78 2.97 -5.08
N ALA A 30 -1.03 4.22 -5.46
CA ALA A 30 -2.11 4.59 -6.37
C ALA A 30 -1.92 3.96 -7.75
N SER A 31 -0.71 4.06 -8.34
CA SER A 31 -0.39 3.41 -9.61
C SER A 31 -0.56 1.88 -9.54
N TRP A 32 -0.14 1.25 -8.45
CA TRP A 32 -0.36 -0.19 -8.28
C TRP A 32 -1.85 -0.55 -8.22
N VAL A 33 -2.68 0.22 -7.51
CA VAL A 33 -4.14 -0.02 -7.44
C VAL A 33 -4.79 0.12 -8.81
N GLU A 34 -4.35 1.07 -9.64
CA GLU A 34 -4.85 1.23 -11.01
C GLU A 34 -4.50 0.03 -11.90
N ASP A 35 -3.33 -0.58 -11.70
CA ASP A 35 -2.81 -1.68 -12.51
C ASP A 35 -3.06 -3.09 -11.93
N MET A 36 -3.63 -3.20 -10.73
CA MET A 36 -3.64 -4.46 -9.96
C MET A 36 -4.38 -5.60 -10.68
N ASP A 37 -5.44 -5.30 -11.44
CA ASP A 37 -6.19 -6.31 -12.20
C ASP A 37 -5.29 -7.02 -13.22
N GLY A 38 -4.41 -6.28 -13.88
CA GLY A 38 -3.40 -6.81 -14.79
C GLY A 38 -2.39 -7.70 -14.07
N TYR A 39 -1.95 -7.31 -12.87
CA TYR A 39 -1.08 -8.13 -12.03
C TYR A 39 -1.73 -9.48 -11.70
N TYR A 40 -2.96 -9.49 -11.18
CA TYR A 40 -3.66 -10.73 -10.82
C TYR A 40 -3.90 -11.62 -12.05
N LEU A 41 -4.32 -11.03 -13.18
CA LEU A 41 -4.52 -11.74 -14.44
C LEU A 41 -3.23 -12.42 -14.93
N ASN A 42 -2.12 -11.68 -14.97
CA ASN A 42 -0.83 -12.18 -15.46
C ASN A 42 -0.29 -13.30 -14.57
N GLN A 43 -0.52 -13.21 -13.26
CA GLN A 43 -0.11 -14.22 -12.28
C GLN A 43 -1.06 -15.42 -12.21
N LYS A 44 -2.16 -15.43 -12.98
CA LYS A 44 -3.24 -16.44 -12.91
C LYS A 44 -3.80 -16.59 -11.49
N LEU A 45 -3.86 -15.49 -10.76
CA LEU A 45 -4.41 -15.41 -9.41
C LEU A 45 -5.83 -14.85 -9.46
N PRO A 46 -6.73 -15.27 -8.56
CA PRO A 46 -8.02 -14.60 -8.44
C PRO A 46 -7.79 -13.17 -7.93
N ALA A 47 -8.30 -12.19 -8.68
CA ALA A 47 -8.34 -10.81 -8.21
C ALA A 47 -9.27 -10.71 -6.99
N PRO A 48 -8.96 -9.86 -6.01
CA PRO A 48 -9.81 -9.67 -4.85
C PRO A 48 -11.13 -9.04 -5.27
N GLU A 49 -12.23 -9.73 -4.99
CA GLU A 49 -13.58 -9.20 -5.20
C GLU A 49 -14.09 -8.49 -3.93
N ASN A 50 -14.93 -7.47 -4.10
CA ASN A 50 -15.59 -6.74 -3.00
C ASN A 50 -14.61 -6.05 -2.02
N VAL A 51 -13.51 -5.50 -2.52
CA VAL A 51 -12.58 -4.69 -1.71
C VAL A 51 -13.30 -3.47 -1.15
N ASN A 52 -13.30 -3.32 0.17
CA ASN A 52 -13.88 -2.15 0.84
C ASN A 52 -12.88 -0.98 0.84
N TRP A 53 -12.81 -0.25 -0.27
CA TRP A 53 -11.92 0.89 -0.45
C TRP A 53 -12.17 2.04 0.53
N THR A 54 -13.42 2.24 0.95
CA THR A 54 -13.77 3.25 1.96
C THR A 54 -13.07 2.95 3.28
N PHE A 55 -13.09 1.69 3.74
CA PHE A 55 -12.40 1.30 4.97
C PHE A 55 -10.88 1.52 4.89
N ILE A 56 -10.28 1.24 3.72
CA ILE A 56 -8.85 1.50 3.50
C ILE A 56 -8.56 3.01 3.56
N ALA A 57 -9.40 3.83 2.93
CA ALA A 57 -9.28 5.29 3.00
C ALA A 57 -9.42 5.81 4.44
N ASP A 58 -10.35 5.28 5.22
CA ASP A 58 -10.54 5.66 6.63
C ASP A 58 -9.28 5.41 7.46
N ILE A 59 -8.61 4.26 7.27
CA ILE A 59 -7.34 3.95 7.95
C ILE A 59 -6.28 5.00 7.61
N LEU A 60 -6.10 5.32 6.32
CA LEU A 60 -5.08 6.28 5.87
C LEU A 60 -5.37 7.70 6.38
N MET A 61 -6.63 8.10 6.38
CA MET A 61 -7.06 9.40 6.88
C MET A 61 -6.92 9.52 8.39
N ALA A 62 -7.24 8.46 9.14
CA ALA A 62 -7.04 8.42 10.58
C ALA A 62 -5.55 8.49 10.95
N ALA A 63 -4.69 7.72 10.28
CA ALA A 63 -3.24 7.71 10.49
C ALA A 63 -2.56 9.03 10.14
N ARG A 64 -3.16 9.84 9.25
CA ARG A 64 -2.64 11.18 8.95
C ARG A 64 -2.84 12.18 10.10
N VAL A 65 -3.88 11.99 10.92
CA VAL A 65 -4.36 13.01 11.87
C VAL A 65 -4.22 12.60 13.34
N TYR A 66 -4.43 11.32 13.66
CA TYR A 66 -4.69 10.86 15.04
C TYR A 66 -3.70 9.85 15.59
N GLU A 67 -3.41 8.77 14.85
CA GLU A 67 -2.56 7.65 15.27
C GLU A 67 -1.09 7.85 14.83
#